data_AF-A0A832NJV4-F1
#
_entry.id   AF-A0A832NJV4-F1
#
_cell.length_a   1.000
_cell.length_b   1.000
_cell.length_c   1.000
_cell.angle_alpha   90.00
_cell.angle_beta   90.00
_cell.angle_gamma   90.00
#
_symmetry.space_group_name_H-M   'P 1'
#
loop_
_entity.id
_entity.type
_entity.pdbx_description
1 polymer ?
#
loop_
_entity_poly.entity_id
_entity_poly.type
_entity_poly.pdbx_seq_one_letter_code
_entity_poly.pdbx_strand_id
1 'polypeptide(L)' 'GVEEKKTFFGLTFEGSQSVLLMVMEKKTSLVVLKALTQELDLDKSSKGVSFTIPLEHIAGIDMQQVSRFQERIKDDI' A
#
# COMPACT_ATOMS: atom_id res chain seq x y z
N GLY A 1 -1.64 7.12 19.76
CA GLY A 1 -1.79 8.57 19.59
C GLY A 1 -2.86 8.78 18.56
N VAL A 2 -4.02 9.24 18.99
CA VAL A 2 -5.10 9.67 18.09
C VAL A 2 -4.91 11.16 17.95
N GLU A 3 -4.60 11.65 16.75
CA GLU A 3 -4.61 13.08 16.48
C GLU A 3 -6.00 13.62 16.87
N GLU A 4 -6.03 14.57 17.80
CA GLU A 4 -7.26 15.24 18.19
C GLU A 4 -7.91 15.85 16.95
N LYS A 5 -9.18 15.49 16.69
CA LYS A 5 -9.94 16.02 15.57
C LYS A 5 -9.96 17.55 15.68
N LYS A 6 -9.27 18.25 14.78
CA LYS A 6 -9.25 19.71 14.76
C LYS A 6 -10.67 20.21 14.49
N THR A 7 -11.22 20.92 15.47
CA THR A 7 -12.54 21.53 15.37
C THR A 7 -12.36 23.00 14.98
N PHE A 8 -12.92 23.40 13.83
CA PHE A 8 -12.95 24.80 13.40
C PHE A 8 -14.42 25.21 13.28
N PHE A 9 -14.82 26.30 13.94
CA PHE A 9 -16.20 26.81 13.94
C PHE A 9 -17.29 25.81 14.38
N GLY A 10 -16.98 24.90 15.30
CA GLY A 10 -17.92 23.86 15.75
C GLY A 10 -18.14 22.73 14.73
N LEU A 11 -17.36 22.71 13.63
CA LEU A 11 -17.32 21.62 12.67
C LEU A 11 -16.06 20.78 12.92
N THR A 12 -16.27 19.48 13.11
CA THR A 12 -15.20 18.50 13.26
C THR A 12 -14.66 18.11 11.89
N PHE A 13 -13.39 18.39 11.61
CA PHE A 13 -12.76 17.91 10.38
C PHE A 13 -12.48 16.40 10.50
N GLU A 14 -13.15 15.59 9.69
CA GLU A 14 -12.88 14.16 9.55
C GLU A 14 -12.18 13.95 8.20
N GLY A 15 -10.85 13.95 8.22
CA GLY A 15 -10.06 13.69 7.02
C GLY A 15 -10.34 12.30 6.47
N SER A 16 -10.58 12.19 5.16
CA SER A 16 -10.79 10.89 4.51
C SER A 16 -9.47 10.13 4.42
N GLN A 17 -9.47 8.88 4.89
CA GLN A 17 -8.36 7.94 4.71
C GLN A 17 -8.74 6.85 3.70
N SER A 18 -7.77 6.37 2.93
CA SER A 18 -7.97 5.30 1.94
C SER A 18 -6.97 4.17 2.19
N VAL A 19 -7.38 2.94 1.90
CA VAL A 19 -6.55 1.74 2.07
C VAL A 19 -6.42 1.01 0.74
N LEU A 20 -5.18 0.72 0.35
CA LEU A 20 -4.85 -0.08 -0.84
C LEU A 20 -4.26 -1.42 -0.38
N LEU A 21 -4.90 -2.53 -0.75
CA LEU A 21 -4.39 -3.88 -0.51
C LEU A 21 -4.08 -4.55 -1.85
N MET A 22 -2.90 -5.16 -1.93
CA MET A 22 -2.44 -5.86 -3.13
C MET A 22 -1.71 -7.14 -2.73
N VAL A 23 -1.90 -8.20 -3.52
CA VAL A 23 -1.16 -9.46 -3.40
C VAL A 23 -0.16 -9.52 -4.54
N MET A 24 1.12 -9.67 -4.21
CA MET A 24 2.21 -9.52 -5.17
C MET A 24 3.33 -10.53 -4.87
N GLU A 25 4.13 -10.85 -5.89
CA GLU A 25 5.40 -11.55 -5.67
C GLU A 25 6.35 -10.68 -4.83
N LYS A 26 7.15 -11.33 -3.97
CA LYS A 26 7.98 -10.70 -2.93
C LYS A 26 8.93 -9.62 -3.45
N LYS A 27 9.64 -9.82 -4.54
CA LYS A 27 10.56 -8.80 -5.08
C LYS A 27 9.77 -7.60 -5.59
N THR A 28 8.67 -7.86 -6.28
CA THR A 28 7.80 -6.83 -6.84
C THR A 28 7.14 -6.00 -5.73
N SER A 29 6.69 -6.64 -4.65
CA SER A 29 6.11 -5.94 -3.49
C SER A 29 7.10 -4.97 -2.85
N LEU A 30 8.39 -5.31 -2.81
CA LEU A 30 9.43 -4.44 -2.28
C LEU A 30 9.73 -3.25 -3.21
N VAL A 31 9.68 -3.45 -4.52
CA VAL A 31 9.82 -2.36 -5.51
C VAL A 31 8.66 -1.39 -5.36
N VAL A 32 7.42 -1.90 -5.31
CA VAL A 32 6.22 -1.07 -5.13
C VAL A 32 6.21 -0.38 -3.76
N LEU A 33 6.63 -1.05 -2.69
CA LEU A 33 6.76 -0.43 -1.37
C LEU A 33 7.67 0.80 -1.41
N LYS A 34 8.84 0.70 -2.06
CA LYS A 34 9.78 1.81 -2.18
C LYS A 34 9.21 2.94 -3.02
N ALA A 35 8.62 2.61 -4.18
CA ALA A 35 8.00 3.59 -5.06
C ALA A 35 6.87 4.35 -4.35
N LEU A 36 5.93 3.65 -3.69
CA LEU A 36 4.85 4.28 -2.93
C LEU A 36 5.38 5.14 -1.78
N THR A 37 6.43 4.69 -1.09
CA THR A 37 7.04 5.47 0.00
C THR A 37 7.59 6.80 -0.52
N GLN A 38 8.23 6.80 -1.69
CA GLN A 38 8.77 8.02 -2.31
C GLN A 38 7.67 8.91 -2.92
N GLU A 39 6.80 8.35 -3.76
CA GLU A 39 5.77 9.10 -4.49
C GLU A 39 4.70 9.71 -3.56
N LEU A 40 4.44 9.08 -2.42
CA LEU A 40 3.46 9.56 -1.43
C LEU A 40 4.12 10.26 -0.23
N ASP A 41 5.45 10.45 -0.24
CA ASP A 41 6.21 11.06 0.86
C ASP A 41 5.91 10.40 2.23
N LEU A 42 5.79 9.07 2.28
CA LEU A 42 5.40 8.34 3.51
C LEU A 42 6.50 8.35 4.58
N ASP A 43 7.71 8.74 4.21
CA ASP A 43 8.82 8.99 5.12
C ASP A 43 8.71 10.35 5.86
N LYS A 44 7.78 11.23 5.44
CA LYS A 44 7.45 12.48 6.13
C LYS A 44 6.33 12.25 7.15
N SER A 45 6.30 13.07 8.20
CA SER A 45 5.33 12.88 9.28
C SER A 45 3.89 13.04 8.78
N SER A 46 2.99 12.20 9.31
CA SER A 46 1.54 12.28 9.11
C SER A 46 1.05 12.10 7.66
N LYS A 47 1.82 11.41 6.80
CA LYS A 47 1.43 11.11 5.41
C LYS A 47 0.82 9.72 5.19
N GLY A 48 0.92 8.83 6.17
CA GLY A 48 0.33 7.48 6.12
C GLY A 48 1.36 6.41 6.46
N VAL A 49 1.04 5.16 6.10
CA VAL A 49 1.92 4.00 6.29
C VAL A 49 1.80 3.06 5.11
N SER A 50 2.92 2.50 4.68
CA SER A 50 2.99 1.39 3.73
C SER A 50 3.79 0.26 4.35
N PHE A 51 3.36 -0.98 4.15
CA PHE A 51 4.04 -2.15 4.67
C PHE A 51 3.72 -3.37 3.81
N THR A 52 4.55 -4.41 3.94
CA THR A 52 4.35 -5.72 3.31
C THR A 52 4.22 -6.78 4.40
N ILE A 53 3.32 -7.74 4.20
CA ILE A 53 3.16 -8.90 5.07
C ILE A 53 3.45 -10.16 4.23
N PRO A 54 4.30 -11.09 4.70
CA PRO A 54 4.47 -12.37 4.01
C PRO A 54 3.19 -13.19 4.11
N LEU A 55 2.73 -13.73 2.98
CA LEU A 55 1.57 -14.61 2.91
C LEU A 55 2.05 -16.04 2.68
N GLU A 56 1.67 -16.96 3.56
CA GLU A 56 1.98 -18.39 3.42
C GLU A 56 0.91 -19.11 2.60
N HIS A 57 -0.36 -18.77 2.86
CA HIS A 57 -1.51 -19.37 2.20
C HIS A 57 -2.55 -18.30 1.89
N ILE A 58 -3.16 -18.42 0.71
CA ILE A 58 -4.25 -17.55 0.25
C ILE A 58 -5.26 -18.39 -0.53
N ALA A 59 -6.54 -18.17 -0.26
CA ALA A 59 -7.64 -18.83 -0.96
C ALA A 59 -8.30 -17.85 -1.94
N GLY A 60 -8.80 -18.36 -3.07
CA GLY A 60 -9.48 -17.56 -4.09
C GLY A 60 -8.54 -16.80 -5.04
N ILE A 61 -7.22 -16.86 -4.82
CA ILE A 61 -6.20 -16.33 -5.73
C ILE A 61 -5.20 -17.44 -6.02
N ASP A 62 -5.04 -17.80 -7.29
CA ASP A 62 -4.01 -18.74 -7.72
C ASP A 62 -2.66 -18.02 -7.80
N MET A 63 -1.69 -18.47 -7.00
CA MET A 63 -0.33 -17.89 -6.97
C MET A 63 0.41 -18.02 -8.31
N GLN A 64 0.02 -18.96 -9.17
CA GLN A 64 0.56 -19.01 -10.53
C GLN A 64 0.16 -17.77 -11.34
N GLN A 65 -1.03 -17.20 -11.11
CA GLN A 65 -1.48 -16.00 -11.81
C GLN A 65 -0.66 -14.78 -11.41
N VAL A 66 -0.33 -14.66 -10.12
CA VAL A 66 0.53 -13.59 -9.61
C VAL A 66 1.92 -13.67 -10.22
N SER A 67 2.50 -14.87 -10.30
CA SER A 67 3.82 -15.09 -10.93
C SER A 67 3.81 -14.78 -12.42
N ARG A 68 2.79 -15.23 -13.18
CA ARG A 68 2.68 -14.95 -14.63
C ARG A 68 2.49 -13.46 -14.93
N PHE A 69 1.74 -12.74 -14.10
CA PHE A 69 1.61 -11.29 -14.23
C PHE A 69 2.98 -10.61 -14.12
N GLN A 70 3.78 -11.03 -13.13
CA GLN A 70 5.12 -10.49 -12.94
C GLN A 70 6.07 -10.79 -14.10
N GLU A 71 5.99 -11.97 -14.72
CA GLU A 71 6.76 -12.28 -15.94
C GLU A 71 6.39 -11.33 -17.08
N ARG A 72 5.10 -11.13 -17.35
CA ARG A 72 4.65 -10.20 -18.40
C ARG A 72 5.12 -8.76 -18.17
N ILE A 73 5.02 -8.27 -16.93
CA ILE A 73 5.48 -6.91 -16.58
C ILE A 73 7.00 -6.76 -16.81
N LYS A 74 7.79 -7.82 -16.62
CA LYS A 74 9.23 -7.78 -16.89
C LYS A 74 9.57 -7.74 -18.38
N ASP A 75 8.72 -8.31 -19.22
CA ASP A 75 8.91 -8.29 -20.68
C ASP A 75 8.49 -6.94 -21.29
N ASP A 76 7.62 -6.19 -20.61
CA ASP A 76 7.07 -4.89 -21.05
C ASP A 76 7.90 -3.66 -20.59
N ILE A 77 8.93 -3.85 -19.76
CA ILE A 77 9.83 -2.79 -19.24
C ILE A 77 11.24 -3.00 -19.78
#